data_AF-A0A6G0VPM5-F1
#
_entry.id   AF-A0A6G0VPM5-F1
#
_cell.length_a   1.000
_cell.length_b   1.000
_cell.length_c   1.000
_cell.angle_alpha   90.00
_cell.angle_beta   90.00
_cell.angle_gamma   90.00
#
_symmetry.space_group_name_H-M   'P 1'
#
loop_
_entity.id
_entity.type
_entity.pdbx_description
1 polymer ?
#
loop_
_entity_poly.entity_id
_entity_poly.type
_entity_poly.pdbx_seq_one_letter_code
_entity_poly.pdbx_strand_id
1 'polypeptide(L)'
;MNEKSGVLKLETARVLIYINNNLRNISVEQQPLFSEASCLKISLKANNKQITILATYRSPKSNINIFLSELNTLLTSGVLKNNCIWIGDINIDILALNTSLSTENYLNILSSNGFISQICTYTREVNETKSCIDHLFSRDVHLNTVVIKTIQLLSVNEWSGLFETSNPSTAL
;
A
#
# COMPACT_ATOMS: atom_id res chain seq x y z
N MET A 1 -6.53 14.26 -22.28
CA MET A 1 -7.26 14.06 -21.02
C MET A 1 -8.69 13.70 -21.37
N ASN A 2 -9.15 12.49 -21.06
CA ASN A 2 -10.55 12.11 -21.24
C ASN A 2 -11.11 11.75 -19.88
N GLU A 3 -11.86 12.68 -19.30
CA GLU A 3 -12.73 12.47 -18.15
C GLU A 3 -13.91 11.60 -18.58
N LYS A 4 -13.82 10.29 -18.38
CA LYS A 4 -14.97 9.39 -18.41
C LYS A 4 -14.91 8.42 -17.24
N SER A 5 -15.29 8.93 -16.07
CA SER A 5 -15.82 8.25 -14.86
C SER A 5 -15.57 9.18 -13.68
N GLY A 6 -16.46 9.18 -12.67
CA GLY A 6 -16.42 10.07 -11.51
C GLY A 6 -15.26 9.80 -10.54
N VAL A 7 -14.04 9.82 -11.05
CA VAL A 7 -12.81 9.36 -10.40
C VAL A 7 -11.63 10.21 -10.82
N LEU A 8 -10.82 10.64 -9.85
CA LEU A 8 -9.48 11.15 -10.12
C LEU A 8 -8.47 10.01 -10.09
N LYS A 9 -7.79 9.79 -11.22
CA LYS A 9 -6.74 8.79 -11.41
C LYS A 9 -5.38 9.48 -11.44
N LEU A 10 -4.47 9.06 -10.55
CA LEU A 10 -3.10 9.59 -10.48
C LEU A 10 -2.11 8.46 -10.65
N GLU A 11 -1.18 8.56 -11.59
CA GLU A 11 -0.28 7.44 -11.88
C GLU A 11 1.18 7.86 -12.14
N THR A 12 2.07 6.98 -11.72
CA THR A 12 3.43 6.83 -12.23
C THR A 12 3.52 5.52 -13.01
N ALA A 13 4.70 5.16 -13.52
CA ALA A 13 4.89 3.86 -14.17
C ALA A 13 4.57 2.65 -13.27
N ARG A 14 4.58 2.79 -11.94
CA ARG A 14 4.43 1.66 -11.00
C ARG A 14 3.48 1.88 -9.82
N VAL A 15 2.98 3.09 -9.64
CA VAL A 15 2.05 3.44 -8.56
C VAL A 15 0.84 4.13 -9.15
N LEU A 16 -0.35 3.66 -8.76
CA LEU A 16 -1.65 4.21 -9.14
C LEU A 16 -2.43 4.55 -7.87
N ILE A 17 -2.95 5.76 -7.78
CA ILE A 17 -3.92 6.15 -6.75
C ILE A 17 -5.26 6.41 -7.44
N TYR A 18 -6.29 5.71 -6.95
CA TYR A 18 -7.68 5.95 -7.29
C TYR A 18 -8.33 6.79 -6.19
N ILE A 19 -9.00 7.86 -6.58
CA ILE A 19 -9.66 8.78 -5.65
C ILE A 19 -11.13 8.89 -6.03
N ASN A 20 -12.00 8.60 -5.07
CA ASN A 20 -13.44 8.83 -5.21
C ASN A 20 -13.73 10.34 -5.22
N ASN A 21 -14.45 10.83 -6.23
CA ASN A 21 -14.79 12.25 -6.38
C ASN A 21 -15.64 12.85 -5.24
N ASN A 22 -16.23 12.01 -4.39
CA ASN A 22 -16.90 12.47 -3.17
C ASN A 22 -15.92 13.07 -2.15
N LEU A 23 -14.62 12.75 -2.26
CA LEU A 23 -13.57 13.38 -1.48
C LEU A 23 -13.27 14.76 -2.06
N ARG A 24 -13.52 15.80 -1.27
CA ARG A 24 -13.23 17.20 -1.62
C ARG A 24 -11.85 17.62 -1.10
N ASN A 25 -11.32 18.72 -1.61
CA ASN A 25 -10.11 19.40 -1.11
C ASN A 25 -8.85 18.51 -1.12
N ILE A 26 -8.55 17.96 -2.29
CA ILE A 26 -7.37 17.13 -2.52
C ILE A 26 -6.36 17.96 -3.28
N SER A 27 -5.15 18.07 -2.74
CA SER A 27 -4.00 18.53 -3.51
C SER A 27 -3.10 17.35 -3.82
N VAL A 28 -2.66 17.29 -5.06
CA VAL A 28 -1.80 16.24 -5.57
C VAL A 28 -0.44 16.86 -5.86
N GLU A 29 0.61 16.22 -5.37
CA GLU A 29 1.98 16.63 -5.66
C GLU A 29 2.77 15.43 -6.15
N GLN A 30 3.15 15.47 -7.42
CA GLN A 30 4.05 14.49 -8.00
C GLN A 30 5.46 15.07 -7.98
N GLN A 31 6.29 14.55 -7.09
CA GLN A 31 7.71 14.86 -7.05
C GLN A 31 8.50 13.55 -6.95
N PRO A 32 9.64 13.43 -7.63
CA PRO A 32 10.55 12.34 -7.39
C PRO A 32 11.11 12.48 -5.97
N LEU A 33 10.64 11.63 -5.06
CA LEU A 33 11.15 11.57 -3.68
C LEU A 33 12.22 10.49 -3.50
N PHE A 34 12.33 9.58 -4.47
CA PHE A 34 13.24 8.45 -4.46
C PHE A 34 13.80 8.22 -5.86
N SER A 35 15.08 7.85 -5.96
CA SER A 35 15.67 7.34 -7.20
C SER A 35 15.42 5.84 -7.37
N GLU A 36 15.34 5.10 -6.26
CA GLU A 36 15.19 3.64 -6.24
C GLU A 36 13.75 3.16 -6.06
N ALA A 37 12.77 4.08 -6.07
CA ALA A 37 11.34 3.78 -5.93
C ALA A 37 10.47 4.75 -6.74
N SER A 38 9.28 4.30 -7.12
CA SER A 38 8.25 5.16 -7.70
C SER A 38 7.27 5.56 -6.60
N CYS A 39 6.85 6.82 -6.56
CA CYS A 39 5.93 7.29 -5.53
C CYS A 39 4.95 8.35 -6.03
N LEU A 40 3.81 8.41 -5.34
CA LEU A 40 2.84 9.49 -5.44
C LEU A 40 2.52 10.02 -4.05
N LYS A 41 2.60 11.33 -3.87
CA LYS A 41 2.22 12.01 -2.64
C LYS A 41 0.92 12.77 -2.88
N ILE A 42 -0.08 12.51 -2.05
CA ILE A 42 -1.33 13.28 -2.05
C ILE A 42 -1.56 13.87 -0.67
N SER A 43 -2.16 15.05 -0.66
CA SER A 43 -2.61 15.73 0.55
C SER A 43 -4.12 15.83 0.51
N LEU A 44 -4.75 15.26 1.53
CA LEU A 44 -6.20 15.28 1.73
C LEU A 44 -6.52 16.24 2.87
N LYS A 45 -7.57 17.03 2.73
CA LYS A 45 -8.11 17.81 3.85
C LYS A 45 -9.48 17.27 4.26
N ALA A 46 -9.56 16.68 5.45
CA ALA A 46 -10.78 16.16 6.04
C ALA A 46 -11.00 16.78 7.41
N ASN A 47 -12.17 17.36 7.67
CA ASN A 47 -12.55 17.95 8.98
C ASN A 47 -11.47 18.90 9.55
N ASN A 48 -10.95 19.82 8.72
CA ASN A 48 -9.84 20.73 9.02
C ASN A 48 -8.49 20.08 9.39
N LYS A 49 -8.36 18.76 9.31
CA LYS A 49 -7.08 18.05 9.40
C LYS A 49 -6.54 17.77 8.01
N GLN A 50 -5.26 18.04 7.82
CA GLN A 50 -4.53 17.61 6.63
C GLN A 50 -3.95 16.22 6.90
N ILE A 51 -4.13 15.30 5.96
CA ILE A 51 -3.56 13.96 5.95
C ILE A 51 -2.72 13.82 4.70
N THR A 52 -1.45 13.46 4.86
CA THR A 52 -0.57 13.11 3.74
C THR A 52 -0.65 11.62 3.50
N ILE A 53 -0.87 11.20 2.25
CA ILE A 53 -0.70 9.81 1.83
C ILE A 53 0.47 9.76 0.86
N LEU A 54 1.49 8.98 1.22
CA LEU A 54 2.59 8.62 0.34
C LEU A 54 2.35 7.18 -0.13
N ALA A 55 2.08 7.00 -1.42
CA ALA A 55 2.02 5.68 -2.03
C ALA A 55 3.37 5.39 -2.71
N THR A 56 3.97 4.24 -2.45
CA THR A 56 5.31 3.90 -2.95
C THR A 56 5.35 2.49 -3.51
N TYR A 57 6.12 2.31 -4.58
CA TYR A 57 6.55 1.00 -5.05
C TYR A 57 8.07 1.01 -5.13
N ARG A 58 8.72 0.08 -4.43
CA ARG A 58 10.16 -0.19 -4.56
C ARG A 58 10.34 -1.57 -5.21
N SER A 59 11.09 -1.63 -6.30
CA SER A 59 11.43 -2.91 -6.96
C SER A 59 12.33 -3.76 -6.07
N PRO A 60 12.17 -5.10 -6.02
CA PRO A 60 13.10 -5.96 -5.28
C PRO A 60 14.54 -5.88 -5.83
N LYS A 61 14.70 -5.47 -7.09
CA LYS A 61 16.00 -5.31 -7.76
C LYS A 61 16.66 -3.95 -7.52
N SER A 62 15.96 -2.99 -6.90
CA SER A 62 16.50 -1.64 -6.66
C SER A 62 17.47 -1.65 -5.48
N ASN A 63 18.39 -0.69 -5.45
CA ASN A 63 19.41 -0.63 -4.40
C ASN A 63 18.79 -0.26 -3.05
N ILE A 64 18.73 -1.22 -2.12
CA ILE A 64 18.13 -1.02 -0.80
C ILE A 64 18.84 0.04 0.02
N ASN A 65 20.17 0.15 -0.07
CA ASN A 65 20.94 1.09 0.75
C ASN A 65 20.72 2.54 0.31
N ILE A 66 20.63 2.78 -1.00
CA ILE A 66 20.27 4.09 -1.56
C ILE A 66 18.85 4.46 -1.12
N PHE A 67 17.90 3.53 -1.27
CA PHE A 67 16.52 3.74 -0.82
C PHE A 67 16.43 4.09 0.68
N LEU A 68 17.15 3.38 1.55
CA LEU A 68 17.14 3.65 3.00
C LEU A 68 17.75 5.02 3.33
N SER A 69 18.81 5.43 2.62
CA SER A 69 19.40 6.77 2.77
C SER A 69 18.42 7.88 2.36
N GLU A 70 17.76 7.71 1.21
CA GLU A 70 16.74 8.64 0.71
C GLU A 70 15.53 8.69 1.63
N LEU A 71 15.07 7.54 2.14
CA LEU A 71 14.00 7.45 3.11
C LEU A 71 14.34 8.23 4.38
N ASN A 72 15.51 7.99 4.96
CA ASN A 72 15.94 8.70 6.16
C ASN A 72 16.01 10.22 5.92
N THR A 73 16.53 10.64 4.78
CA THR A 73 16.56 12.05 4.37
C THR A 73 15.16 12.63 4.24
N LEU A 74 14.25 11.92 3.57
CA LEU A 74 12.85 12.34 3.39
C LEU A 74 12.15 12.52 4.74
N LEU A 75 12.28 11.55 5.64
CA LEU A 75 11.59 11.59 6.94
C LEU A 75 12.16 12.67 7.87
N THR A 76 13.46 12.94 7.82
CA THR A 76 14.13 13.95 8.66
C THR A 76 14.04 15.37 8.11
N SER A 77 13.84 15.54 6.79
CA SER A 77 13.73 16.86 6.13
C SER A 77 12.49 17.67 6.49
N GLY A 78 11.47 17.04 7.12
CA GLY A 78 10.18 17.69 7.41
C GLY A 78 9.29 17.93 6.17
N VAL A 79 9.66 17.36 5.02
CA VAL A 79 8.84 17.35 3.78
C VAL A 79 7.52 16.63 4.01
N LEU A 80 7.55 15.50 4.74
CA LEU A 80 6.35 14.83 5.20
C LEU A 80 5.89 15.47 6.50
N LYS A 81 4.74 16.14 6.45
CA LYS A 81 4.09 16.74 7.63
C LYS A 81 3.60 15.68 8.62
N ASN A 82 3.15 16.13 9.79
CA ASN A 82 2.43 15.31 10.75
C ASN A 82 1.10 14.83 10.13
N ASN A 83 0.52 13.75 10.65
CA ASN A 83 -0.61 13.02 10.05
C ASN A 83 -0.27 12.41 8.68
N CYS A 84 0.59 11.41 8.66
CA CYS A 84 1.06 10.76 7.43
C CYS A 84 0.65 9.28 7.40
N ILE A 85 0.24 8.82 6.23
CA ILE A 85 0.06 7.42 5.89
C ILE A 85 1.07 7.08 4.80
N TRP A 86 1.92 6.10 5.04
CA TRP A 86 2.82 5.56 4.04
C TRP A 86 2.39 4.14 3.68
N ILE A 87 2.12 3.90 2.39
CA ILE A 87 1.58 2.63 1.90
C ILE A 87 2.30 2.19 0.62
N GLY A 88 2.51 0.88 0.45
CA GLY A 88 3.14 0.41 -0.78
C GLY A 88 3.64 -1.02 -0.76
N ASP A 89 3.98 -1.54 -1.95
CA ASP A 89 4.82 -2.72 -2.09
C ASP A 89 6.30 -2.28 -2.05
N ILE A 90 6.95 -2.52 -0.91
CA ILE A 90 8.30 -2.02 -0.63
C ILE A 90 9.36 -3.09 -0.92
N ASN A 91 8.95 -4.36 -1.06
CA ASN A 91 9.85 -5.49 -1.25
C ASN A 91 11.00 -5.52 -0.20
N ILE A 92 10.67 -5.23 1.07
CA ILE A 92 11.53 -5.40 2.25
C ILE A 92 10.71 -6.20 3.26
N ASP A 93 11.15 -7.40 3.63
CA ASP A 93 10.35 -8.29 4.49
C ASP A 93 10.48 -7.92 5.97
N ILE A 94 9.47 -7.28 6.54
CA ILE A 94 9.50 -6.89 7.97
C ILE A 94 9.40 -8.08 8.92
N LEU A 95 9.02 -9.27 8.44
CA LEU A 95 9.06 -10.50 9.25
C LEU A 95 10.49 -11.06 9.40
N ALA A 96 11.44 -10.58 8.57
CA ALA A 96 12.85 -10.93 8.67
C ALA A 96 13.61 -10.12 9.74
N LEU A 97 12.89 -9.47 10.67
CA LEU A 97 13.47 -8.80 11.83
C LEU A 97 14.41 -9.77 12.59
N ASN A 98 15.59 -9.29 13.00
CA ASN A 98 16.69 -10.07 13.62
C ASN A 98 17.49 -10.96 12.67
N THR A 99 17.11 -11.05 11.38
CA THR A 99 17.85 -11.84 10.38
C THR A 99 18.36 -11.00 9.21
N SER A 100 17.92 -9.74 9.10
CA SER A 100 18.28 -8.83 8.01
C SER A 100 18.58 -7.43 8.56
N LEU A 101 19.86 -7.03 8.50
CA LEU A 101 20.29 -5.70 8.92
C LEU A 101 19.57 -4.58 8.15
N SER A 102 19.30 -4.78 6.85
CA SER A 102 18.55 -3.79 6.06
C SER A 102 17.10 -3.64 6.54
N THR A 103 16.48 -4.74 7.00
CA THR A 103 15.13 -4.71 7.59
C THR A 103 15.13 -4.00 8.93
N GLU A 104 16.12 -4.26 9.78
CA GLU A 104 16.29 -3.54 11.05
C GLU A 104 16.50 -2.05 10.84
N ASN A 105 17.38 -1.68 9.91
CA ASN A 105 17.61 -0.28 9.55
C ASN A 105 16.34 0.39 9.02
N TYR A 106 15.58 -0.29 8.17
CA TYR A 106 14.30 0.18 7.65
C TYR A 106 13.31 0.49 8.79
N LEU A 107 13.13 -0.44 9.71
CA LEU A 107 12.22 -0.29 10.84
C LEU A 107 12.70 0.77 11.84
N ASN A 108 14.02 0.87 12.07
CA ASN A 108 14.62 1.89 12.92
C ASN A 108 14.43 3.30 12.37
N ILE A 109 14.60 3.50 11.05
CA ILE A 109 14.34 4.78 10.39
C ILE A 109 12.88 5.18 10.59
N LEU A 110 11.95 4.25 10.40
CA LEU A 110 10.52 4.53 10.54
C LEU A 110 10.12 4.84 11.99
N SER A 111 10.52 3.99 12.94
CA SER A 111 10.17 4.14 14.35
C SER A 111 10.76 5.42 14.94
N SER A 112 12.01 5.77 14.59
CA SER A 112 12.66 7.00 15.03
C SER A 112 11.96 8.27 14.50
N ASN A 113 11.19 8.14 13.42
CA ASN A 113 10.41 9.22 12.83
C ASN A 113 8.91 9.15 13.16
N GLY A 114 8.52 8.30 14.13
CA GLY A 114 7.15 8.19 14.65
C GLY A 114 6.18 7.37 13.79
N PHE A 115 6.69 6.63 12.80
CA PHE A 115 5.86 5.73 12.00
C PHE A 115 5.66 4.38 12.70
N ILE A 116 4.41 3.94 12.75
CA ILE A 116 4.00 2.67 13.36
C ILE A 116 3.42 1.77 12.26
N SER A 117 3.90 0.53 12.17
CA SER A 117 3.33 -0.45 11.24
C SER A 117 1.90 -0.78 11.64
N GLN A 118 1.00 -0.79 10.67
CA GLN A 118 -0.39 -1.17 10.84
C GLN A 118 -0.67 -2.60 10.34
N ILE A 119 0.35 -3.25 9.77
CA ILE A 119 0.33 -4.64 9.33
C ILE A 119 1.55 -5.32 9.95
N CYS A 120 1.30 -6.30 10.83
CA CYS A 120 2.35 -7.07 11.51
C CYS A 120 2.22 -8.58 11.21
N THR A 121 1.56 -8.92 10.11
CA THR A 121 1.37 -10.28 9.60
C THR A 121 1.78 -10.36 8.13
N TYR A 122 1.89 -11.55 7.57
CA TYR A 122 2.29 -11.72 6.18
C TYR A 122 1.26 -11.14 5.20
N THR A 123 1.75 -10.52 4.14
CA THR A 123 0.95 -9.97 3.03
C THR A 123 1.17 -10.75 1.74
N ARG A 124 2.23 -11.57 1.70
CA ARG A 124 2.52 -12.49 0.60
C ARG A 124 2.80 -13.88 1.15
N GLU A 125 2.18 -14.88 0.54
CA GLU A 125 2.37 -16.30 0.83
C GLU A 125 2.66 -16.98 -0.52
N VAL A 126 3.85 -17.54 -0.66
CA VAL A 126 4.24 -18.30 -1.85
C VAL A 126 4.71 -19.66 -1.36
N ASN A 127 3.98 -20.71 -1.75
CA ASN A 127 4.10 -22.05 -1.19
C ASN A 127 3.89 -22.00 0.33
N GLU A 128 4.95 -22.19 1.12
CA GLU A 128 4.95 -22.16 2.59
C GLU A 128 5.72 -20.97 3.16
N THR A 129 6.33 -20.14 2.31
CA THR A 129 7.07 -18.96 2.73
C THR A 129 6.12 -17.78 2.88
N LYS A 130 6.17 -17.15 4.05
CA LYS A 130 5.36 -15.99 4.42
C LYS A 130 6.27 -14.78 4.56
N SER A 131 5.94 -13.71 3.85
CA SER A 131 6.63 -12.42 3.95
C SER A 131 5.64 -11.29 4.10
N CYS A 132 6.06 -10.23 4.78
CA CYS A 132 5.30 -8.98 4.84
C CYS A 132 6.10 -7.92 4.10
N ILE A 133 5.71 -7.68 2.83
CA ILE A 133 6.39 -6.75 1.93
C ILE A 133 5.49 -5.68 1.34
N ASP A 134 4.17 -5.88 1.43
CA ASP A 134 3.17 -4.83 1.30
C ASP A 134 2.98 -4.16 2.66
N HIS A 135 3.31 -2.87 2.74
CA HIS A 135 3.42 -2.12 3.98
C HIS A 135 2.32 -1.08 4.11
N LEU A 136 1.90 -0.85 5.36
CA LEU A 136 1.05 0.26 5.75
C LEU A 136 1.58 0.81 7.08
N PHE A 137 2.16 2.00 7.05
CA PHE A 137 2.65 2.72 8.22
C PHE A 137 1.86 4.00 8.42
N SER A 138 1.64 4.39 9.66
CA SER A 138 1.03 5.68 9.98
C SER A 138 1.80 6.45 11.07
N ARG A 139 1.69 7.77 11.00
CA ARG A 139 2.21 8.71 12.00
C ARG A 139 1.13 9.75 12.30
N ASP A 140 0.75 9.88 13.57
CA ASP A 140 -0.32 10.76 14.05
C ASP A 140 -1.69 10.52 13.38
N VAL A 141 -1.91 9.35 12.78
CA VAL A 141 -3.19 8.93 12.21
C VAL A 141 -3.59 7.60 12.82
N HIS A 142 -4.78 7.57 13.44
CA HIS A 142 -5.39 6.34 13.90
C HIS A 142 -6.11 5.66 12.73
N LEU A 143 -5.76 4.40 12.46
CA LEU A 143 -6.33 3.60 11.40
C LEU A 143 -6.91 2.32 11.98
N ASN A 144 -8.09 1.93 11.52
CA ASN A 144 -8.66 0.62 11.76
C ASN A 144 -8.32 -0.27 10.55
N THR A 145 -7.29 -1.09 10.69
CA THR A 145 -6.75 -1.89 9.59
C THR A 145 -7.14 -3.35 9.68
N VAL A 146 -7.39 -3.97 8.53
CA VAL A 146 -7.71 -5.39 8.39
C VAL A 146 -6.97 -5.93 7.18
N VAL A 147 -6.35 -7.10 7.33
CA VAL A 147 -5.78 -7.86 6.20
C VAL A 147 -6.83 -8.87 5.74
N ILE A 148 -7.27 -8.74 4.49
CA ILE A 148 -8.29 -9.62 3.89
C ILE A 148 -7.60 -10.64 3.00
N LYS A 149 -7.66 -11.93 3.36
CA LYS A 149 -7.23 -13.02 2.48
C LYS A 149 -8.26 -13.16 1.35
N THR A 150 -7.93 -12.62 0.18
CA THR A 150 -8.77 -12.82 -1.01
C THR A 150 -8.44 -14.19 -1.60
N ILE A 151 -9.38 -15.12 -1.55
CA ILE A 151 -9.28 -16.36 -2.31
C ILE A 151 -9.35 -15.97 -3.78
N GLN A 152 -8.29 -16.26 -4.54
CA GLN A 152 -8.32 -16.15 -5.99
C GLN A 152 -9.49 -17.00 -6.48
N LEU A 153 -10.45 -16.39 -7.18
CA LEU A 153 -11.52 -17.14 -7.85
C LEU A 153 -10.86 -18.26 -8.67
N LEU A 154 -11.17 -19.50 -8.30
CA LEU A 154 -10.83 -20.68 -9.10
C LEU A 154 -11.27 -20.42 -10.54
N SER A 155 -10.44 -20.86 -11.48
CA SER A 155 -10.66 -20.65 -12.90
C SER A 155 -12.11 -21.00 -13.29
N VAL A 156 -12.66 -20.26 -14.26
CA VAL A 156 -14.06 -20.32 -14.74
C VAL A 156 -14.57 -21.75 -15.04
N ASN A 157 -13.70 -22.74 -15.14
CA ASN A 157 -13.99 -24.10 -15.53
C ASN A 157 -14.58 -24.99 -14.42
N GLU A 158 -14.57 -24.56 -13.16
CA GLU A 158 -15.13 -25.36 -12.04
C GLU A 158 -16.60 -24.99 -11.71
N TRP A 159 -17.17 -24.00 -12.39
CA TRP A 159 -18.54 -23.52 -12.15
C TRP A 159 -19.64 -24.35 -12.85
N SER A 160 -19.29 -25.20 -13.83
CA SER A 160 -20.28 -25.99 -14.58
C SER A 160 -20.83 -27.21 -13.81
N GLY A 161 -20.19 -27.59 -12.70
CA GLY A 161 -20.59 -28.78 -11.92
C GLY A 161 -21.50 -28.52 -10.72
N LEU A 162 -21.82 -27.27 -10.40
CA LEU A 162 -22.55 -26.90 -9.17
C LEU A 162 -23.97 -26.37 -9.40
N PHE A 163 -24.45 -26.33 -10.65
CA PHE A 163 -25.82 -25.98 -10.98
C PHE A 163 -26.45 -27.02 -11.92
N GLU A 164 -26.53 -28.27 -11.47
CA GLU A 164 -27.65 -29.12 -11.90
C GLU A 164 -28.91 -28.58 -11.22
N THR A 165 -29.67 -27.75 -11.93
CA THR A 165 -31.01 -27.36 -11.48
C THR A 165 -31.88 -28.61 -11.47
N SER A 166 -32.31 -29.05 -10.29
CA SER A 166 -33.40 -30.02 -10.15
C SER A 166 -34.64 -29.44 -10.83
N ASN A 167 -35.07 -30.13 -11.89
CA ASN A 167 -36.26 -29.82 -12.68
C ASN A 167 -37.51 -29.88 -11.78
N PRO A 168 -38.29 -28.80 -11.57
CA PRO A 168 -39.57 -28.91 -10.90
C PRO A 168 -40.64 -29.15 -11.97
N SER A 169 -40.74 -30.39 -12.44
CA SER A 169 -41.89 -30.84 -13.24
C SER A 169 -42.18 -32.30 -12.96
N THR A 170 -42.79 -32.58 -11.81
CA THR A 170 -43.72 -33.71 -11.56
C THR A 170 -44.16 -33.68 -10.09
N ALA A 171 -45.18 -32.87 -9.81
CA ALA A 171 -46.04 -33.03 -8.64
C ALA A 171 -47.45 -32.56 -9.05
N LEU A 172 -48.15 -33.44 -9.75
CA LEU A 172 -49.61 -33.55 -9.81
C LEU A 172 -49.94 -35.03 -9.60
#